data_AF-A0A530A4I1-F1
#
_entry.id   AF-A0A530A4I1-F1
#
_cell.length_a   1.000
_cell.length_b   1.000
_cell.length_c   1.000
_cell.angle_alpha   90.00
_cell.angle_beta   90.00
_cell.angle_gamma   90.00
#
_symmetry.space_group_name_H-M   'P 1'
#
loop_
_entity.id
_entity.type
_entity.pdbx_description
1 polymer ?
#
loop_
_entity_poly.entity_id
_entity_poly.type
_entity_poly.pdbx_seq_one_letter_code
_entity_poly.pdbx_strand_id
1 'polypeptide(L)'
;LLTIEGENDDISGLGQTQAAHDLCVNIPADKHVHYVQPAVGHYGVFNGSRFRSEIVPRIADFISSYGRQQRVATRPKLVRSAKG
;
A
#
# COMPACT_ATOMS: atom_id res chain seq x y z
N LEU A 1 -5.68 -1.47 2.20
CA LEU A 1 -4.81 -0.66 3.07
C LEU A 1 -3.64 -1.53 3.50
N LEU A 2 -2.41 -1.13 3.20
CA LEU A 2 -1.20 -1.80 3.68
C LEU A 2 -0.63 -1.00 4.85
N THR A 3 -0.41 -1.64 5.98
CA THR A 3 0.33 -1.10 7.13
C THR A 3 1.62 -1.87 7.32
N ILE A 4 2.72 -1.16 7.59
CA ILE A 4 4.05 -1.73 7.78
C ILE A 4 4.62 -1.18 9.09
N GLU A 5 5.07 -2.06 9.98
CA GLU A 5 5.67 -1.70 11.27
C GLU A 5 7.05 -2.34 11.42
N GLY A 6 7.89 -1.77 12.29
CA GLY A 6 9.16 -2.35 12.70
C GLY A 6 9.04 -3.07 14.03
N GLU A 7 9.55 -4.29 14.15
CA GLU A 7 9.53 -5.07 15.39
C GLU A 7 10.17 -4.33 16.59
N ASN A 8 11.23 -3.55 16.33
CA ASN A 8 11.98 -2.80 17.33
C ASN A 8 11.72 -1.28 17.23
N ASP A 9 10.57 -0.86 16.68
CA ASP A 9 10.21 0.56 16.57
C ASP A 9 9.84 1.11 17.96
N ASP A 10 10.61 2.09 18.43
CA ASP A 10 10.47 2.78 19.72
C ASP A 10 9.72 4.12 19.63
N ILE A 11 9.36 4.56 18.42
CA ILE A 11 8.61 5.81 18.15
C ILE A 11 7.14 5.48 17.90
N SER A 12 6.88 4.56 16.98
CA SER A 12 5.56 4.03 16.64
C SER A 12 5.55 2.53 16.84
N GLY A 13 5.39 2.11 18.10
CA GLY A 13 5.40 0.71 18.49
C GLY A 13 4.30 -0.13 17.82
N LEU A 14 4.44 -1.45 17.93
CA LEU A 14 3.54 -2.42 17.29
C LEU A 14 2.07 -2.14 17.60
N GLY A 15 1.24 -2.22 16.56
CA GLY A 15 -0.20 -2.00 16.60
C GLY A 15 -0.63 -0.55 16.35
N GLN A 16 0.25 0.45 16.49
CA GLN A 16 -0.15 1.85 16.28
C GLN A 16 -0.45 2.16 14.81
N THR A 17 0.36 1.64 13.88
CA THR A 17 0.11 1.80 12.45
C THR A 17 -1.02 0.86 12.02
N GLN A 18 -1.09 -0.36 12.58
CA GLN A 18 -2.19 -1.29 12.33
C GLN A 18 -3.56 -0.71 12.70
N ALA A 19 -3.65 0.11 13.75
CA ALA A 19 -4.90 0.75 14.18
C ALA A 19 -5.59 1.58 13.06
N ALA A 20 -4.85 2.00 12.04
CA ALA A 20 -5.44 2.62 10.85
C ALA A 20 -6.50 1.72 10.17
N HIS A 21 -6.39 0.40 10.29
CA HIS A 21 -7.39 -0.55 9.79
C HIS A 21 -8.76 -0.36 10.46
N ASP A 22 -8.79 -0.02 11.75
CA ASP A 22 -10.03 0.21 12.49
C ASP A 22 -10.61 1.60 12.18
N LEU A 23 -9.74 2.58 11.91
CA LEU A 23 -10.14 3.95 11.56
C LEU A 23 -10.66 4.06 10.11
N CYS A 24 -10.12 3.27 9.19
CA CYS A 24 -10.48 3.27 7.78
C CYS A 24 -11.68 2.36 7.46
N VAL A 25 -12.82 2.61 8.13
CA VAL A 25 -14.03 1.76 8.08
C VAL A 25 -14.63 1.55 6.67
N ASN A 26 -14.32 2.43 5.71
CA ASN A 26 -14.79 2.33 4.33
C ASN A 26 -13.92 1.40 3.45
N ILE A 27 -12.83 0.85 3.99
CA ILE A 27 -12.01 -0.15 3.32
C ILE A 27 -12.41 -1.52 3.85
N PRO A 28 -12.89 -2.44 2.99
CA PRO A 28 -13.20 -3.81 3.40
C PRO A 28 -12.03 -4.52 4.07
N ALA A 29 -12.31 -5.32 5.11
CA ALA A 29 -11.29 -6.01 5.90
C ALA A 29 -10.41 -6.98 5.07
N ASP A 30 -10.97 -7.58 4.02
CA ASP A 30 -10.25 -8.44 3.07
C ASP A 30 -9.25 -7.65 2.19
N LYS A 31 -9.35 -6.33 2.18
CA LYS A 31 -8.38 -5.42 1.53
C LYS A 31 -7.35 -4.85 2.50
N HIS A 32 -7.36 -5.29 3.76
CA HIS A 32 -6.36 -4.91 4.74
C HIS A 32 -5.18 -5.88 4.70
N VAL A 33 -3.97 -5.32 4.70
CA VAL A 33 -2.72 -6.08 4.75
C VAL A 33 -1.87 -5.45 5.84
N HIS A 34 -1.40 -6.26 6.78
CA HIS A 34 -0.52 -5.82 7.84
C HIS A 34 0.78 -6.62 7.78
N TYR A 35 1.91 -5.94 7.91
CA TYR A 35 3.23 -6.56 7.92
C TYR A 35 4.12 -5.96 9.01
N VAL A 36 4.73 -6.82 9.81
CA VAL A 36 5.76 -6.43 10.77
C VAL A 36 7.12 -6.88 10.22
N GLN A 37 8.02 -5.93 9.99
CA GLN A 37 9.38 -6.23 9.58
C GLN A 37 10.22 -6.63 10.81
N PRO A 38 10.79 -7.85 10.83
CA PRO A 38 11.64 -8.27 11.93
C PRO A 38 12.95 -7.48 11.99
N ALA A 39 13.45 -7.31 13.21
CA ALA A 39 14.76 -6.75 13.55
C ALA A 39 15.04 -5.34 12.99
N VAL A 40 14.01 -4.51 12.76
CA VAL A 40 14.17 -3.10 12.39
C VAL A 40 13.49 -2.19 13.40
N GLY A 41 14.11 -1.05 13.69
CA GLY A 41 13.47 0.06 14.38
C GLY A 41 12.79 1.02 13.40
N HIS A 42 12.37 2.19 13.90
CA HIS A 42 11.57 3.17 13.18
C HIS A 42 12.09 3.47 11.76
N TYR A 43 13.36 3.86 11.64
CA TYR A 43 13.93 4.23 10.36
C TYR A 43 14.16 3.04 9.40
N GLY A 44 14.22 1.82 9.93
CA GLY A 44 14.46 0.63 9.11
C GLY A 44 13.26 0.19 8.28
N VAL A 45 12.06 0.74 8.54
CA VAL A 45 10.87 0.49 7.73
C VAL A 45 10.85 1.27 6.41
N PHE A 46 11.70 2.29 6.25
CA PHE A 46 11.80 3.12 5.03
C PHE A 46 13.24 3.41 4.57
N ASN A 47 14.26 2.83 5.22
CA ASN A 47 15.66 2.98 4.83
C ASN A 47 16.46 1.70 5.11
N GLY A 48 17.66 1.61 4.53
CA GLY A 48 18.61 0.53 4.74
C GLY A 48 18.43 -0.65 3.78
N SER A 49 19.24 -1.70 3.99
CA SER A 49 19.23 -2.90 3.15
C SER A 49 17.92 -3.66 3.26
N ARG A 50 17.42 -3.92 4.48
CA ARG A 50 16.15 -4.63 4.72
C ARG A 50 14.97 -3.93 4.06
N PHE A 51 14.89 -2.60 4.13
CA PHE A 51 13.86 -1.86 3.40
C PHE A 51 13.89 -2.18 1.90
N ARG A 52 15.07 -2.09 1.26
CA ARG A 52 15.22 -2.35 -0.18
C ARG A 52 14.97 -3.80 -0.57
N SER A 53 15.44 -4.77 0.23
CA SER A 53 15.37 -6.19 -0.10
C SER A 53 14.06 -6.86 0.31
N GLU A 54 13.35 -6.35 1.33
CA GLU A 54 12.21 -7.05 1.94
C GLU A 54 10.92 -6.20 1.92
N ILE A 55 10.99 -4.90 2.20
CA ILE A 55 9.80 -4.05 2.31
C ILE A 55 9.37 -3.49 0.95
N VAL A 56 10.31 -2.96 0.16
CA VAL A 56 10.03 -2.40 -1.18
C VAL A 56 9.32 -3.41 -2.10
N PRO A 57 9.77 -4.69 -2.20
CA PRO A 57 9.04 -5.69 -2.98
C PRO A 57 7.60 -5.87 -2.53
N ARG A 58 7.33 -5.90 -1.21
CA ARG A 58 5.97 -6.03 -0.68
C ARG A 58 5.08 -4.83 -1.04
N ILE A 59 5.64 -3.62 -0.99
CA ILE A 59 4.93 -2.41 -1.43
C ILE A 59 4.60 -2.50 -2.92
N ALA A 60 5.56 -2.91 -3.74
CA ALA A 60 5.37 -3.06 -5.19
C ALA A 60 4.33 -4.14 -5.54
N ASP A 61 4.35 -5.26 -4.83
CA ASP A 61 3.37 -6.35 -4.96
C ASP A 61 1.97 -5.90 -4.56
N PHE A 62 1.86 -5.19 -3.43
CA PHE A 62 0.60 -4.59 -2.99
C PHE A 62 0.05 -3.64 -4.08
N ILE A 63 0.85 -2.67 -4.54
CA ILE A 63 0.43 -1.75 -5.60
C ILE A 63 0.01 -2.51 -6.88
N SER A 64 0.77 -3.53 -7.28
CA SER A 64 0.48 -4.32 -8.47
C SER A 64 -0.81 -5.12 -8.37
N SER A 65 -1.13 -5.65 -7.18
CA SER A 65 -2.35 -6.43 -6.92
C SER A 65 -3.63 -5.59 -7.04
N TYR A 66 -3.59 -4.30 -6.66
CA TYR A 66 -4.75 -3.39 -6.74
C TYR A 66 -4.76 -2.50 -8.00
N GLY A 67 -3.59 -2.15 -8.55
CA GLY A 67 -3.45 -1.24 -9.69
C GLY A 67 -4.00 -1.78 -11.02
N ARG A 68 -4.10 -3.10 -11.18
CA ARG A 68 -4.69 -3.70 -12.40
C ARG A 68 -6.20 -3.82 -12.37
N GLN A 69 -6.84 -3.79 -11.19
CA GLN A 69 -8.27 -4.05 -11.07
C GLN A 69 -9.17 -2.87 -11.52
N GLN A 70 -8.61 -1.67 -11.75
CA GLN A 70 -9.39 -0.43 -11.93
C GLN A 70 -9.25 0.23 -13.31
N ARG A 71 -8.43 -0.29 -14.23
CA ARG A 71 -8.37 0.25 -15.59
C ARG A 71 -9.48 -0.34 -16.44
N VAL A 72 -10.70 0.14 -16.26
CA VAL A 72 -11.73 0.01 -17.32
C VAL A 72 -11.20 0.83 -18.49
N ALA A 73 -10.86 0.17 -19.60
CA ALA A 73 -10.40 0.86 -20.79
C ALA A 73 -11.51 1.78 -21.30
N THR A 74 -11.41 3.09 -21.04
CA THR A 74 -12.32 4.08 -21.60
C THR A 74 -12.07 4.12 -23.10
N ARG A 75 -12.93 3.46 -23.90
CA ARG A 75 -12.90 3.61 -25.35
C ARG A 75 -13.12 5.10 -25.69
N PRO A 76 -12.21 5.76 -26.42
CA PRO A 76 -12.43 7.15 -26.80
C PRO A 76 -13.69 7.24 -27.68
N LYS A 77 -14.61 8.16 -27.33
CA LYS A 77 -15.79 8.43 -28.17
C LYS A 77 -15.33 9.23 -29.39
N LEU A 78 -15.48 8.65 -30.58
CA LEU A 78 -15.22 9.34 -31.85
C LEU A 78 -16.30 10.42 -32.05
N VAL A 79 -15.92 11.69 -31.96
CA VAL A 79 -16.82 12.81 -32.28
C VAL A 79 -16.82 13.00 -33.80
N ARG A 80 -17.99 12.91 -34.43
CA ARG A 80 -18.15 13.24 -35.86
C ARG A 80 -18.18 14.76 -36.00
N SER A 81 -17.23 15.34 -36.75
CA SER A 81 -17.27 16.76 -37.10
C SER A 81 -18.49 17.06 -37.95
N ALA A 82 -19.35 17.97 -37.48
CA ALA A 82 -20.41 18.56 -38.28
C ALA A 82 -19.79 19.43 -39.38
N LYS A 83 -20.11 19.14 -40.64
CA LYS A 83 -19.79 20.00 -41.78
C LYS A 83 -20.78 21.16 -41.79
N GLY A 84 -20.26 22.38 -41.81
CA GLY A 84 -21.02 23.58 -42.21
C GLY A 84 -21.11 23.71 -43.72
#